data_AF-A0A8B9GJ98-F1
#
_entry.id   AF-A0A8B9GJ98-F1
#
_cell.length_a   1.000
_cell.length_b   1.000
_cell.length_c   1.000
_cell.angle_alpha   90.00
_cell.angle_beta   90.00
_cell.angle_gamma   90.00
#
_symmetry.space_group_name_H-M   'P 1'
#
loop_
_entity.id
_entity.type
_entity.pdbx_description
1 polymer ?
#
loop_
_entity_poly.entity_id
_entity_poly.type
_entity_poly.pdbx_seq_one_letter_code
_entity_poly.pdbx_strand_id
1 'polypeptide(L)'
;VDEILNGEDGTDIKCGVVGGIGCSWPLAQSEQRVLQPTAQAQSQLGCPIIIHPGRQSDSPFQFIHTLQEAGADASKTVVSHLDRTIFDTKKLLEFADLGCYLEYDLFGTEFLHHHFRPEINIPSDNDRITRIHMLVDEGYEDRILIAHDVHTKNSLIKYGGHGYSHILKNIVPKMLIRGISRDKIDKMLLANPKQWLTFK
;
A
#
# COMPACT_ATOMS: atom_id res chain seq x y z
N VAL A 1 -15.57 -1.34 14.28
CA VAL A 1 -16.78 -2.08 13.80
C VAL A 1 -17.96 -1.13 13.71
N ASP A 2 -18.26 -0.35 14.76
CA ASP A 2 -19.39 0.58 14.75
C ASP A 2 -19.33 1.60 13.61
N GLU A 3 -18.17 2.24 13.38
CA GLU A 3 -17.96 3.20 12.28
C GLU A 3 -18.20 2.61 10.87
N ILE A 4 -18.07 1.30 10.71
CA ILE A 4 -18.35 0.60 9.45
C ILE A 4 -19.84 0.31 9.30
N LEU A 5 -20.54 0.01 10.40
CA LEU A 5 -21.93 -0.43 10.38
C LEU A 5 -22.92 0.74 10.49
N ASN A 6 -22.57 1.75 11.29
CA ASN A 6 -23.50 2.78 11.77
C ASN A 6 -23.09 4.20 11.38
N GLY A 7 -21.80 4.44 11.17
CA GLY A 7 -21.26 5.74 10.73
C GLY A 7 -20.31 6.36 11.75
N GLU A 8 -19.65 7.44 11.37
CA GLU A 8 -18.60 8.11 12.15
C GLU A 8 -19.00 9.56 12.50
N ASP A 9 -18.47 10.08 13.61
CA ASP A 9 -18.58 11.48 14.04
C ASP A 9 -20.01 12.04 14.09
N GLY A 10 -20.98 11.18 14.46
CA GLY A 10 -22.40 11.56 14.55
C GLY A 10 -23.09 11.72 13.20
N THR A 11 -22.48 11.23 12.12
CA THR A 11 -23.05 11.20 10.76
C THR A 11 -23.46 9.77 10.38
N ASP A 12 -24.15 9.63 9.24
CA ASP A 12 -24.46 8.33 8.62
C ASP A 12 -23.40 7.87 7.60
N ILE A 13 -22.28 8.60 7.50
CA ILE A 13 -21.14 8.27 6.63
C ILE A 13 -20.32 7.16 7.29
N LYS A 14 -20.10 6.07 6.55
CA LYS A 14 -19.45 4.85 7.07
C LYS A 14 -18.04 4.68 6.53
N CYS A 15 -17.16 4.09 7.34
CA CYS A 15 -15.82 3.72 6.89
C CYS A 15 -15.88 2.58 5.86
N GLY A 16 -15.22 2.76 4.71
CA GLY A 16 -15.07 1.74 3.67
C GLY A 16 -13.80 0.90 3.78
N VAL A 17 -12.87 1.27 4.66
CA VAL A 17 -11.59 0.57 4.86
C VAL A 17 -11.16 0.72 6.32
N VAL A 18 -10.59 -0.32 6.90
CA VAL A 18 -9.89 -0.21 8.18
C VAL A 18 -8.43 0.09 7.89
N GLY A 19 -7.92 1.27 8.23
CA GLY A 19 -6.50 1.45 7.98
C GLY A 19 -5.90 2.81 8.26
N GLY A 20 -4.75 3.02 7.62
CA GLY A 20 -3.75 3.96 8.12
C GLY A 20 -3.14 3.46 9.43
N ILE A 21 -3.20 2.14 9.68
CA ILE A 21 -2.67 1.57 10.92
C ILE A 21 -1.15 1.69 10.86
N GLY A 22 -0.66 2.73 11.53
CA GLY A 22 0.75 3.01 11.67
C GLY A 22 1.41 1.98 12.57
N CYS A 23 2.53 1.44 12.10
CA CYS A 23 3.33 0.51 12.88
C CYS A 23 4.77 0.97 12.93
N SER A 24 5.26 1.13 14.15
CA SER A 24 6.66 1.37 14.40
C SER A 24 7.49 0.11 14.19
N TRP A 25 8.81 0.28 14.22
CA TRP A 25 9.76 -0.82 14.25
C TRP A 25 10.74 -0.64 15.40
N PRO A 26 10.88 -1.64 16.29
CA PRO A 26 10.01 -2.82 16.44
C PRO A 26 8.58 -2.43 16.83
N LEU A 27 7.60 -3.29 16.53
CA LEU A 27 6.19 -3.04 16.86
C LEU A 27 6.00 -2.80 18.38
N ALA A 28 5.40 -1.66 18.73
CA ALA A 28 5.14 -1.31 20.12
C ALA A 28 4.00 -2.15 20.70
N GLN A 29 3.98 -2.34 22.02
CA GLN A 29 2.92 -3.11 22.69
C GLN A 29 1.53 -2.49 22.47
N SER A 30 1.44 -1.16 22.40
CA SER A 30 0.19 -0.46 22.09
C SER A 30 -0.29 -0.76 20.67
N GLU A 31 0.62 -0.83 19.70
CA GLU A 31 0.30 -1.14 18.30
C GLU A 31 -0.14 -2.60 18.16
N GLN A 32 0.52 -3.54 18.84
CA GLN A 32 0.11 -4.95 18.93
C GLN A 32 -1.35 -5.11 19.42
N ARG A 33 -1.75 -4.33 20.43
CA ARG A 33 -3.12 -4.37 20.98
C ARG A 33 -4.18 -3.90 19.98
N VAL A 34 -3.80 -3.13 18.96
CA VAL A 34 -4.72 -2.68 17.90
C VAL A 34 -4.87 -3.73 16.80
N LEU A 35 -3.89 -4.64 16.63
CA LEU A 35 -3.91 -5.60 15.53
C LEU A 35 -4.94 -6.71 15.72
N GLN A 36 -5.10 -7.20 16.95
CA GLN A 36 -6.13 -8.19 17.27
C GLN A 36 -7.55 -7.72 16.95
N PRO A 37 -8.04 -6.57 17.47
CA PRO A 37 -9.38 -6.09 17.13
C PRO A 37 -9.52 -5.72 15.65
N THR A 38 -8.43 -5.30 14.99
CA THR A 38 -8.40 -5.09 13.54
C THR A 38 -8.67 -6.39 12.79
N ALA A 39 -7.95 -7.46 13.11
CA ALA A 39 -8.14 -8.78 12.52
C ALA A 39 -9.56 -9.31 12.77
N GLN A 40 -10.07 -9.15 14.00
CA GLN A 40 -11.44 -9.54 14.36
C GLN A 40 -12.48 -8.77 13.53
N ALA A 41 -12.33 -7.45 13.39
CA ALA A 41 -13.23 -6.63 12.58
C ALA A 41 -13.24 -7.08 11.12
N GLN A 42 -12.06 -7.36 10.54
CA GLN A 42 -11.98 -7.89 9.17
C GLN A 42 -12.59 -9.28 9.06
N SER A 43 -12.32 -10.19 9.99
CA SER A 43 -12.87 -11.54 9.96
C SER A 43 -14.41 -11.53 10.06
N GLN A 44 -14.97 -10.61 10.85
CA GLN A 44 -16.43 -10.48 11.01
C GLN A 44 -17.11 -9.82 9.81
N LEU A 45 -16.48 -8.80 9.23
CA LEU A 45 -17.12 -7.93 8.24
C LEU A 45 -16.61 -8.12 6.81
N GLY A 46 -15.53 -8.87 6.61
CA GLY A 46 -14.87 -9.01 5.32
C GLY A 46 -14.24 -7.71 4.80
N CYS A 47 -13.98 -6.73 5.68
CA CYS A 47 -13.55 -5.39 5.29
C CYS A 47 -12.07 -5.37 4.82
N PRO A 48 -11.72 -4.46 3.89
CA PRO A 48 -10.34 -4.25 3.49
C PRO A 48 -9.52 -3.61 4.62
N ILE A 49 -8.25 -4.03 4.73
CA ILE A 49 -7.26 -3.44 5.64
C ILE A 49 -6.16 -2.72 4.83
N ILE A 50 -5.73 -1.53 5.27
CA ILE A 50 -4.52 -0.83 4.77
C ILE A 50 -3.55 -0.47 5.89
N ILE A 51 -2.28 -0.84 5.70
CA ILE A 51 -1.23 -0.79 6.71
C ILE A 51 -0.13 0.17 6.31
N HIS A 52 0.27 1.04 7.24
CA HIS A 52 1.43 1.89 7.10
C HIS A 52 2.61 1.24 7.86
N PRO A 53 3.52 0.53 7.17
CA PRO A 53 4.61 -0.14 7.86
C PRO A 53 5.66 0.85 8.37
N GLY A 54 6.43 0.37 9.34
CA GLY A 54 7.67 1.00 9.76
C GLY A 54 8.67 1.02 8.60
N ARG A 55 9.75 1.78 8.76
CA ARG A 55 10.68 2.04 7.64
C ARG A 55 11.66 0.89 7.42
N GLN A 56 11.78 -0.03 8.36
CA GLN A 56 12.68 -1.18 8.31
C GLN A 56 12.04 -2.30 7.49
N SER A 57 12.85 -3.01 6.72
CA SER A 57 12.36 -4.01 5.76
C SER A 57 11.68 -5.22 6.40
N ASP A 58 11.87 -5.46 7.70
CA ASP A 58 11.19 -6.51 8.47
C ASP A 58 9.82 -6.07 9.04
N SER A 59 9.52 -4.77 9.04
CA SER A 59 8.25 -4.26 9.60
C SER A 59 7.02 -4.77 8.85
N PRO A 60 6.99 -4.80 7.49
CA PRO A 60 5.90 -5.43 6.75
C PRO A 60 5.64 -6.89 7.15
N PHE A 61 6.70 -7.69 7.32
CA PHE A 61 6.61 -9.10 7.69
C PHE A 61 6.01 -9.29 9.07
N GLN A 62 6.56 -8.60 10.08
CA GLN A 62 6.07 -8.68 11.46
C GLN A 62 4.57 -8.38 11.53
N PHE A 63 4.13 -7.40 10.75
CA PHE A 63 2.74 -6.99 10.74
C PHE A 63 1.81 -8.02 10.11
N ILE A 64 2.13 -8.48 8.89
CA ILE A 64 1.30 -9.46 8.18
C ILE A 64 1.21 -10.76 8.98
N HIS A 65 2.32 -11.24 9.55
CA HIS A 65 2.29 -12.41 10.43
C HIS A 65 1.39 -12.21 11.64
N THR A 66 1.51 -11.07 12.34
CA THR A 66 0.67 -10.79 13.52
C THR A 66 -0.82 -10.74 13.17
N LEU A 67 -1.17 -10.13 12.03
CA LEU A 67 -2.55 -10.10 11.55
C LEU A 67 -3.07 -11.49 11.19
N GLN A 68 -2.29 -12.28 10.44
CA GLN A 68 -2.66 -13.65 10.06
C GLN A 68 -2.83 -14.55 11.29
N GLU A 69 -1.95 -14.46 12.28
CA GLU A 69 -2.06 -15.16 13.56
C GLU A 69 -3.34 -14.78 14.31
N ALA A 70 -3.79 -13.52 14.18
CA ALA A 70 -5.05 -13.04 14.74
C ALA A 70 -6.29 -13.36 13.88
N GLY A 71 -6.13 -14.08 12.76
CA GLY A 71 -7.22 -14.53 11.88
C GLY A 71 -7.62 -13.54 10.79
N ALA A 72 -6.76 -12.57 10.47
CA ALA A 72 -6.95 -11.67 9.33
C ALA A 72 -6.69 -12.41 8.00
N ASP A 73 -7.40 -11.99 6.96
CA ASP A 73 -7.18 -12.47 5.60
C ASP A 73 -6.16 -11.57 4.88
N ALA A 74 -4.98 -12.12 4.61
CA ALA A 74 -3.94 -11.43 3.87
C ALA A 74 -4.43 -10.97 2.48
N SER A 75 -5.30 -11.73 1.81
CA SER A 75 -5.85 -11.37 0.50
C SER A 75 -6.82 -10.18 0.54
N LYS A 76 -7.17 -9.68 1.74
CA LYS A 76 -7.93 -8.45 2.00
C LYS A 76 -7.10 -7.35 2.66
N THR A 77 -5.79 -7.53 2.72
CA THR A 77 -4.87 -6.61 3.38
C THR A 77 -3.89 -6.05 2.35
N VAL A 78 -3.67 -4.73 2.39
CA VAL A 78 -2.60 -4.07 1.63
C VAL A 78 -1.54 -3.52 2.57
N VAL A 79 -0.29 -3.60 2.15
CA VAL A 79 0.83 -2.93 2.81
C VAL A 79 1.35 -1.79 1.94
N SER A 80 1.18 -0.57 2.45
CA SER A 80 1.62 0.69 1.87
C SER A 80 3.14 0.85 1.89
N HIS A 81 3.64 1.81 1.12
CA HIS A 81 5.03 2.28 1.17
C HIS A 81 6.10 1.21 0.93
N LEU A 82 5.80 0.14 0.19
CA LEU A 82 6.80 -0.92 -0.06
C LEU A 82 7.99 -0.41 -0.86
N ASP A 83 7.75 0.56 -1.74
CA ASP A 83 8.74 1.22 -2.56
C ASP A 83 9.87 1.86 -1.72
N ARG A 84 9.57 2.41 -0.54
CA ARG A 84 10.58 2.98 0.37
C ARG A 84 11.05 2.05 1.50
N THR A 85 10.55 0.81 1.55
CA THR A 85 10.71 -0.07 2.73
C THR A 85 11.48 -1.35 2.42
N ILE A 86 11.17 -2.03 1.31
CA ILE A 86 11.85 -3.29 0.92
C ILE A 86 12.64 -3.10 -0.38
N PHE A 87 13.95 -2.89 -0.23
CA PHE A 87 14.85 -2.66 -1.36
C PHE A 87 15.45 -3.94 -1.96
N ASP A 88 15.60 -4.99 -1.16
CA ASP A 88 16.13 -6.27 -1.63
C ASP A 88 15.06 -7.04 -2.42
N THR A 89 15.41 -7.50 -3.62
CA THR A 89 14.46 -8.18 -4.51
C THR A 89 14.02 -9.53 -3.94
N LYS A 90 14.95 -10.32 -3.41
CA LYS A 90 14.62 -11.64 -2.87
C LYS A 90 13.64 -11.53 -1.71
N LYS A 91 13.93 -10.61 -0.77
CA LYS A 91 13.05 -10.31 0.36
C LYS A 91 11.68 -9.79 -0.08
N LEU A 92 11.62 -8.98 -1.15
CA LEU A 92 10.34 -8.52 -1.68
C LEU A 92 9.50 -9.68 -2.25
N LEU A 93 10.11 -10.63 -2.94
CA LEU A 93 9.40 -11.81 -3.46
C LEU A 93 8.93 -12.72 -2.32
N GLU A 94 9.78 -12.96 -1.30
CA GLU A 94 9.38 -13.67 -0.08
C GLU A 94 8.20 -12.98 0.64
N PHE A 95 8.16 -11.65 0.64
CA PHE A 95 7.03 -10.90 1.19
C PHE A 95 5.77 -11.04 0.33
N ALA A 96 5.92 -11.02 -0.99
CA ALA A 96 4.82 -11.14 -1.94
C ALA A 96 4.09 -12.50 -1.82
N ASP A 97 4.84 -13.57 -1.52
CA ASP A 97 4.30 -14.91 -1.25
C ASP A 97 3.34 -14.97 -0.05
N LEU A 98 3.35 -13.96 0.85
CA LEU A 98 2.40 -13.88 1.96
C LEU A 98 0.96 -13.58 1.50
N GLY A 99 0.77 -13.22 0.22
CA GLY A 99 -0.54 -13.14 -0.44
C GLY A 99 -1.32 -11.84 -0.20
N CYS A 100 -0.69 -10.86 0.45
CA CYS A 100 -1.24 -9.50 0.61
C CYS A 100 -1.05 -8.65 -0.66
N TYR A 101 -1.76 -7.51 -0.72
CA TYR A 101 -1.50 -6.51 -1.76
C TYR A 101 -0.24 -5.71 -1.45
N LEU A 102 0.55 -5.50 -2.50
CA LEU A 102 1.79 -4.74 -2.54
C LEU A 102 1.49 -3.34 -3.08
N GLU A 103 1.53 -2.33 -2.22
CA GLU A 103 1.22 -0.97 -2.64
C GLU A 103 2.49 -0.13 -2.87
N TYR A 104 2.53 0.45 -4.07
CA TYR A 104 3.50 1.45 -4.51
C TYR A 104 2.77 2.79 -4.57
N ASP A 105 2.67 3.43 -3.41
CA ASP A 105 1.85 4.62 -3.20
C ASP A 105 2.63 5.94 -3.23
N LEU A 106 3.93 5.97 -3.53
CA LEU A 106 4.69 7.22 -3.53
C LEU A 106 5.01 7.74 -4.94
N PHE A 107 4.17 7.45 -5.95
CA PHE A 107 4.38 8.01 -7.29
C PHE A 107 4.35 9.55 -7.27
N GLY A 108 5.37 10.18 -7.87
CA GLY A 108 5.59 11.62 -7.84
C GLY A 108 6.28 12.12 -6.56
N THR A 109 6.73 11.23 -5.69
CA THR A 109 7.49 11.58 -4.48
C THR A 109 8.96 11.21 -4.67
N GLU A 110 9.75 12.23 -5.03
CA GLU A 110 11.19 12.11 -5.22
C GLU A 110 11.88 13.23 -4.43
N PHE A 111 12.64 12.86 -3.40
CA PHE A 111 13.37 13.81 -2.57
C PHE A 111 14.85 13.46 -2.55
N LEU A 112 15.70 14.49 -2.69
CA LEU A 112 17.13 14.33 -2.49
C LEU A 112 17.46 13.92 -1.04
N HIS A 113 16.72 14.47 -0.07
CA HIS A 113 16.95 14.20 1.34
C HIS A 113 15.68 13.71 2.01
N HIS A 114 15.66 12.43 2.35
CA HIS A 114 14.58 11.84 3.11
C HIS A 114 14.87 11.94 4.61
N HIS A 115 14.28 12.96 5.25
CA HIS A 115 14.52 13.30 6.65
C HIS A 115 14.36 12.11 7.63
N PHE A 116 13.46 11.17 7.35
CA PHE A 116 13.19 10.05 8.24
C PHE A 116 14.18 8.88 8.12
N ARG A 117 14.88 8.77 6.99
CA ARG A 117 15.94 7.79 6.72
C ARG A 117 16.98 8.42 5.78
N PRO A 118 17.87 9.30 6.28
CA PRO A 118 18.82 10.05 5.45
C PRO A 118 19.81 9.18 4.66
N GLU A 119 19.99 7.93 5.07
CA GLU A 119 20.93 6.98 4.49
C GLU A 119 20.39 6.23 3.26
N ILE A 120 19.09 6.38 2.94
CA ILE A 120 18.48 5.76 1.76
C ILE A 120 18.06 6.82 0.76
N ASN A 121 18.13 6.47 -0.53
CA ASN A 121 17.52 7.24 -1.59
C ASN A 121 16.05 6.82 -1.72
N ILE A 122 15.14 7.78 -1.80
CA ILE A 122 13.76 7.49 -2.21
C ILE A 122 13.80 7.09 -3.69
N PRO A 123 13.19 5.97 -4.08
CA PRO A 123 13.15 5.57 -5.48
C PRO A 123 12.54 6.66 -6.34
N SER A 124 13.04 6.80 -7.57
CA SER A 124 12.34 7.57 -8.60
C SER A 124 11.11 6.82 -9.11
N ASP A 125 10.24 7.50 -9.82
CA ASP A 125 9.12 6.87 -10.52
C ASP A 125 9.60 5.86 -11.57
N ASN A 126 10.77 6.07 -12.16
CA ASN A 126 11.38 5.07 -13.05
C ASN A 126 11.81 3.80 -12.30
N ASP A 127 12.33 3.95 -11.07
CA ASP A 127 12.71 2.82 -10.22
C ASP A 127 11.45 2.05 -9.78
N ARG A 128 10.38 2.76 -9.41
CA ARG A 128 9.07 2.16 -9.09
C ARG A 128 8.51 1.38 -10.27
N ILE A 129 8.49 1.96 -11.48
CA ILE A 129 8.03 1.28 -12.70
C ILE A 129 8.88 0.03 -12.98
N THR A 130 10.21 0.13 -12.84
CA THR A 130 11.12 -1.00 -13.05
C THR A 130 10.81 -2.14 -12.07
N ARG A 131 10.55 -1.79 -10.81
CA ARG A 131 10.24 -2.76 -9.76
C ARG A 131 8.87 -3.41 -9.92
N ILE A 132 7.86 -2.63 -10.31
CA ILE A 132 6.53 -3.15 -10.66
C ILE A 132 6.63 -4.09 -11.86
N HIS A 133 7.40 -3.74 -12.89
CA HIS A 133 7.57 -4.61 -14.06
C HIS A 133 8.15 -5.98 -13.66
N MET A 134 9.19 -5.98 -12.81
CA MET A 134 9.77 -7.21 -12.26
C MET A 134 8.73 -8.03 -11.49
N LEU A 135 7.90 -7.41 -10.63
CA LEU A 135 6.84 -8.12 -9.92
C LEU A 135 5.79 -8.72 -10.87
N VAL A 136 5.49 -8.04 -11.98
CA VAL A 136 4.60 -8.55 -13.01
C VAL A 136 5.23 -9.76 -13.73
N ASP A 137 6.52 -9.70 -14.04
CA ASP A 137 7.25 -10.82 -14.68
C ASP A 137 7.31 -12.05 -13.77
N GLU A 138 7.40 -11.83 -12.45
CA GLU A 138 7.35 -12.89 -11.42
C GLU A 138 5.90 -13.35 -11.10
N GLY A 139 4.88 -12.81 -11.78
CA GLY A 139 3.49 -13.28 -11.70
C GLY A 139 2.62 -12.66 -10.59
N TYR A 140 3.07 -11.58 -9.95
CA TYR A 140 2.35 -10.93 -8.85
C TYR A 140 1.36 -9.85 -9.29
N GLU A 141 0.99 -9.77 -10.58
CA GLU A 141 0.22 -8.63 -11.08
C GLU A 141 -1.17 -8.44 -10.42
N ASP A 142 -1.77 -9.50 -9.88
CA ASP A 142 -3.08 -9.49 -9.22
C ASP A 142 -3.02 -9.01 -7.75
N ARG A 143 -1.82 -8.61 -7.32
CA ARG A 143 -1.53 -8.14 -5.97
C ARG A 143 -0.85 -6.78 -5.94
N ILE A 144 -0.73 -6.07 -7.06
CA ILE A 144 -0.09 -4.74 -7.09
C ILE A 144 -1.15 -3.64 -7.03
N LEU A 145 -0.94 -2.65 -6.15
CA LEU A 145 -1.71 -1.42 -6.07
C LEU A 145 -0.77 -0.21 -6.24
N ILE A 146 -1.28 0.88 -6.81
CA ILE A 146 -0.50 2.11 -7.03
C ILE A 146 -1.28 3.34 -6.61
N ALA A 147 -0.58 4.28 -5.97
CA ALA A 147 -1.14 5.56 -5.51
C ALA A 147 -0.04 6.63 -5.41
N HIS A 148 -0.37 7.78 -4.80
CA HIS A 148 0.50 8.96 -4.72
C HIS A 148 0.86 9.42 -3.31
N ASP A 149 0.12 8.93 -2.30
CA ASP A 149 0.24 9.35 -0.90
C ASP A 149 0.34 10.88 -0.76
N VAL A 150 -0.58 11.60 -1.42
CA VAL A 150 -0.63 13.07 -1.34
C VAL A 150 -1.11 13.47 0.06
N HIS A 151 -0.16 13.71 0.95
CA HIS A 151 -0.39 14.10 2.34
C HIS A 151 0.13 15.52 2.67
N THR A 152 0.81 16.19 1.73
CA THR A 152 1.35 17.55 1.92
C THR A 152 0.89 18.52 0.81
N LYS A 153 0.83 19.82 1.14
CA LYS A 153 0.41 20.86 0.19
C LYS A 153 1.31 20.91 -1.04
N ASN A 154 2.63 20.80 -0.87
CA ASN A 154 3.59 20.86 -1.97
C ASN A 154 3.44 19.72 -2.99
N SER A 155 2.74 18.62 -2.65
CA SER A 155 2.43 17.54 -3.58
C SER A 155 1.27 17.87 -4.53
N LEU A 156 0.49 18.92 -4.26
CA LEU A 156 -0.61 19.38 -5.12
C LEU A 156 -0.10 20.26 -6.27
N ILE A 157 -0.78 20.17 -7.43
CA ILE A 157 -0.48 20.99 -8.63
C ILE A 157 -0.44 22.48 -8.33
N LYS A 158 -1.35 22.98 -7.47
CA LYS A 158 -1.41 24.39 -7.07
C LYS A 158 -0.10 24.90 -6.46
N TYR A 159 0.67 24.00 -5.83
CA TYR A 159 1.91 24.33 -5.13
C TYR A 159 3.15 23.77 -5.84
N GLY A 160 3.03 23.39 -7.12
CA GLY A 160 4.13 22.90 -7.95
C GLY A 160 4.38 21.39 -7.89
N GLY A 161 3.58 20.63 -7.13
CA GLY A 161 3.64 19.17 -7.12
C GLY A 161 2.91 18.54 -8.30
N HIS A 162 2.96 17.21 -8.39
CA HIS A 162 2.34 16.49 -9.49
C HIS A 162 0.81 16.32 -9.38
N GLY A 163 0.29 16.29 -8.14
CA GLY A 163 -1.11 16.03 -7.82
C GLY A 163 -1.66 14.68 -8.30
N TYR A 164 -2.96 14.49 -8.10
CA TYR A 164 -3.63 13.21 -8.31
C TYR A 164 -3.67 12.72 -9.77
N SER A 165 -3.46 13.60 -10.75
CA SER A 165 -3.47 13.19 -12.16
C SER A 165 -2.15 12.54 -12.64
N HIS A 166 -1.11 12.53 -11.79
CA HIS A 166 0.25 12.13 -12.19
C HIS A 166 0.33 10.70 -12.75
N ILE A 167 -0.27 9.73 -12.05
CA ILE A 167 -0.30 8.33 -12.48
C ILE A 167 -0.89 8.22 -13.88
N LEU A 168 -2.06 8.80 -14.12
CA LEU A 168 -2.76 8.68 -15.39
C LEU A 168 -2.05 9.45 -16.52
N LYS A 169 -1.50 10.63 -16.25
CA LYS A 169 -0.88 11.50 -17.27
C LYS A 169 0.56 11.12 -17.61
N ASN A 170 1.31 10.59 -16.65
CA ASN A 170 2.76 10.41 -16.79
C ASN A 170 3.19 8.94 -16.59
N ILE A 171 2.73 8.30 -15.51
CA ILE A 171 3.16 6.94 -15.15
C ILE A 171 2.60 5.91 -16.11
N VAL A 172 1.30 5.94 -16.40
CA VAL A 172 0.64 4.99 -17.32
C VAL A 172 1.28 5.03 -18.72
N PRO A 173 1.47 6.21 -19.38
CA PRO A 173 2.20 6.26 -20.63
C PRO A 173 3.62 5.70 -20.53
N LYS A 174 4.34 5.97 -19.42
CA LYS A 174 5.69 5.47 -19.21
C LYS A 174 5.73 3.95 -19.01
N MET A 175 4.78 3.37 -18.29
CA MET A 175 4.63 1.92 -18.12
C MET A 175 4.39 1.21 -19.46
N LEU A 176 3.51 1.76 -20.30
CA LEU A 176 3.27 1.24 -21.66
C LEU A 176 4.54 1.27 -22.52
N ILE A 177 5.28 2.38 -22.52
CA ILE A 177 6.57 2.52 -23.23
C ILE A 177 7.59 1.49 -22.73
N ARG A 178 7.55 1.12 -21.44
CA ARG A 178 8.44 0.14 -20.81
C ARG A 178 8.00 -1.31 -21.01
N GLY A 179 6.90 -1.56 -21.72
CA GLY A 179 6.44 -2.90 -22.07
C GLY A 179 5.42 -3.51 -21.10
N ILE A 180 5.01 -2.81 -20.04
CA ILE A 180 3.92 -3.28 -19.19
C ILE A 180 2.62 -3.14 -20.01
N SER A 181 1.97 -4.27 -20.27
CA SER A 181 0.78 -4.30 -21.12
C SER A 181 -0.42 -3.57 -20.49
N ARG A 182 -1.35 -3.14 -21.34
CA ARG A 182 -2.56 -2.42 -20.90
C ARG A 182 -3.36 -3.23 -19.88
N ASP A 183 -3.53 -4.52 -20.11
CA ASP A 183 -4.24 -5.44 -19.22
C ASP A 183 -3.64 -5.47 -17.81
N LYS A 184 -2.30 -5.50 -17.68
CA LYS A 184 -1.62 -5.49 -16.38
C LYS A 184 -1.78 -4.13 -15.68
N ILE A 185 -1.73 -3.03 -16.43
CA ILE A 185 -2.00 -1.69 -15.90
C ILE A 185 -3.46 -1.58 -15.42
N ASP A 186 -4.40 -2.12 -16.19
CA ASP A 186 -5.83 -2.12 -15.83
C ASP A 186 -6.10 -3.00 -14.60
N LYS A 187 -5.33 -4.07 -14.37
CA LYS A 187 -5.35 -4.78 -13.08
C LYS A 187 -5.02 -3.83 -11.92
N MET A 188 -3.90 -3.11 -12.00
CA MET A 188 -3.46 -2.19 -10.94
C MET A 188 -4.43 -1.03 -10.69
N LEU A 189 -5.04 -0.49 -11.75
CA LEU A 189 -5.91 0.69 -11.67
C LEU A 189 -7.39 0.37 -11.42
N LEU A 190 -7.85 -0.82 -11.81
CA LEU A 190 -9.27 -1.16 -11.84
C LEU A 190 -9.56 -2.46 -11.11
N ALA A 191 -8.98 -3.59 -11.55
CA ALA A 191 -9.39 -4.90 -11.06
C ALA A 191 -8.97 -5.14 -9.60
N ASN A 192 -7.69 -4.90 -9.28
CA ASN A 192 -7.12 -5.08 -7.95
C ASN A 192 -7.79 -4.17 -6.92
N PRO A 193 -7.92 -2.84 -7.11
CA PRO A 193 -8.58 -1.99 -6.13
C PRO A 193 -10.07 -2.36 -5.99
N LYS A 194 -10.77 -2.71 -7.07
CA LYS A 194 -12.16 -3.19 -7.00
C LYS A 194 -12.27 -4.46 -6.14
N GLN A 195 -11.40 -5.44 -6.36
CA GLN A 195 -11.42 -6.70 -5.62
C GLN A 195 -11.04 -6.51 -4.16
N TRP A 196 -10.03 -5.71 -3.89
CA TRP A 196 -9.57 -5.41 -2.53
C TRP A 196 -10.66 -4.67 -1.74
N LEU A 197 -11.15 -3.53 -2.25
CA LEU A 197 -12.04 -2.61 -1.54
C LEU A 197 -13.48 -3.12 -1.34
N THR A 198 -13.90 -4.14 -2.06
CA THR A 198 -15.26 -4.70 -1.92
C THR A 198 -15.35 -5.58 -0.68
N PHE A 199 -16.29 -5.35 0.24
CA PHE A 199 -16.49 -6.22 1.41
C PHE A 199 -16.92 -7.64 0.98
N LYS A 200 -16.65 -8.65 1.80
CA LYS A 200 -17.13 -10.02 1.55
C LYS A 200 -18.60 -10.19 1.93
#